data_AF-A0A067TAK9-F1
#
_entry.id   AF-A0A067TAK9-F1
#
_cell.length_a   1.000
_cell.length_b   1.000
_cell.length_c   1.000
_cell.angle_alpha   90.00
_cell.angle_beta   90.00
_cell.angle_gamma   90.00
#
_symmetry.space_group_name_H-M   'P 1'
#
loop_
_entity.id
_entity.type
_entity.pdbx_description
1 polymer ?
#
loop_
_entity_poly.entity_id
_entity_poly.type
_entity_poly.pdbx_seq_one_letter_code
_entity_poly.pdbx_strand_id
1 'polypeptide(L)'
;MRSPSLYSQDDPITAAMKPPPSETDSERAFRLETEAEAKRVSEQIDEDLREERERMKKKKGDVKLLLLGQAESGKSTLQKQFQLMYKPNSLDQERSSWTTVIYFNVVHSLKQILNTLEAWDDVLDDDNDISPDMNSIATSKMKGNGIADQPSPSTSLMDTNGAINGSPGSAAHSEATASTSHSGPSSNGAIQIANLRRRLSPLVVAESQLADRLSGGITVSGSGKGGVYVRSGWQSRTIENALGKIKAKGRPSSTEKRHRESESDDAPPDPMVQEIGQMLQACEDDIHELWSHPTVKGMIAKRRLKLDECFLRHISRVASPDYVPTTDDILHARIQTMGVAEHIFDVNIHGKLVTWHLFDVGGARGQRHSWVPYFDDANAIIFVAPVSAFDQYLEEDPRVNRIDDSLQLFTQVCSNALLKSVHLVLFLNKTDLLRSKLDKGLKVRKYITSFGERSNDYETVVQYFRAHFLQVHRRNNENRRVLYTHFTSVVDTKATQRIIGNVRDSIFRGYLQSAALV
;
A
#
# COMPACT_ATOMS: atom_id res chain seq x y z
N MET A 1 -38.48 16.33 53.99
CA MET A 1 -37.30 16.39 54.89
C MET A 1 -36.76 14.98 55.04
N ARG A 2 -35.48 14.72 54.78
CA ARG A 2 -34.82 13.45 55.17
C ARG A 2 -34.13 13.67 56.51
N SER A 3 -34.24 12.70 57.42
CA SER A 3 -33.57 12.72 58.71
C SER A 3 -32.04 12.77 58.55
N PRO A 4 -31.30 13.48 59.43
CA PRO A 4 -29.85 13.45 59.38
C PRO A 4 -29.33 12.06 59.77
N SER A 5 -28.34 11.56 59.02
CA SER A 5 -27.66 10.30 59.30
C SER A 5 -26.86 10.39 60.59
N LEU A 6 -27.02 9.42 61.49
CA LEU A 6 -26.34 9.36 62.80
C LEU A 6 -24.87 8.87 62.75
N TYR A 7 -24.28 8.73 61.55
CA TYR A 7 -22.89 8.31 61.37
C TYR A 7 -22.02 9.44 60.84
N SER A 8 -21.30 10.15 61.73
CA SER A 8 -20.16 11.03 61.37
C SER A 8 -19.31 11.55 62.55
N GLN A 9 -19.61 11.26 63.83
CA GLN A 9 -18.90 11.92 64.94
C GLN A 9 -17.45 11.45 65.15
N ASP A 10 -17.15 10.20 64.79
CA ASP A 10 -15.82 9.58 64.90
C ASP A 10 -15.19 9.26 63.52
N ASP A 11 -15.30 10.18 62.56
CA ASP A 11 -14.51 10.09 61.34
C ASP A 11 -13.04 10.50 61.61
N PRO A 12 -12.04 9.60 61.41
CA PRO A 12 -10.63 9.92 61.63
C PRO A 12 -10.11 11.04 60.73
N ILE A 13 -10.71 11.27 59.55
CA ILE A 13 -10.34 12.38 58.67
C ILE A 13 -10.84 13.70 59.30
N THR A 14 -12.11 13.78 59.69
CA THR A 14 -12.69 14.91 60.43
C THR A 14 -11.94 15.20 61.74
N ALA A 15 -11.38 14.19 62.41
CA ALA A 15 -10.53 14.38 63.58
C ALA A 15 -9.14 14.96 63.22
N ALA A 16 -8.53 14.48 62.14
CA ALA A 16 -7.22 14.95 61.65
C ALA A 16 -7.27 16.37 61.04
N MET A 17 -8.42 16.81 60.54
CA MET A 17 -8.63 18.16 59.98
C MET A 17 -8.98 19.23 61.03
N LYS A 18 -9.04 18.89 62.33
CA LYS A 18 -9.29 19.89 63.38
C LYS A 18 -8.04 20.76 63.60
N PRO A 19 -8.19 22.09 63.75
CA PRO A 19 -7.07 22.98 64.07
C PRO A 19 -6.37 22.57 65.36
N PRO A 20 -5.03 22.74 65.47
CA PRO A 20 -4.31 22.50 66.71
C PRO A 20 -4.83 23.43 67.84
N PRO A 21 -5.04 22.92 69.07
CA PRO A 21 -5.56 23.74 70.18
C PRO A 21 -4.57 24.81 70.69
N SER A 22 -3.35 24.86 70.16
CA SER A 22 -2.27 25.80 70.51
C SER A 22 -1.81 26.67 69.32
N GLU A 23 -2.63 26.79 68.27
CA GLU A 23 -2.37 27.63 67.08
C GLU A 23 -2.28 29.13 67.43
N THR A 24 -1.21 29.80 67.02
CA THR A 24 -1.08 31.27 67.09
C THR A 24 -1.86 31.96 65.96
N ASP A 25 -2.21 33.24 66.12
CA ASP A 25 -2.96 33.97 65.09
C ASP A 25 -2.24 34.07 63.73
N SER A 26 -0.91 34.06 63.73
CA SER A 26 -0.09 34.02 62.50
C SER A 26 -0.19 32.66 61.79
N GLU A 27 -0.14 31.56 62.55
CA GLU A 27 -0.29 30.20 62.01
C GLU A 27 -1.73 29.97 61.50
N ARG A 28 -2.72 30.53 62.19
CA ARG A 28 -4.13 30.51 61.74
C ARG A 28 -4.32 31.20 60.39
N ALA A 29 -3.73 32.39 60.22
CA ALA A 29 -3.81 33.13 58.97
C ALA A 29 -3.18 32.34 57.81
N PHE A 30 -1.99 31.79 58.02
CA PHE A 30 -1.30 30.96 57.01
C PHE A 30 -2.06 29.67 56.68
N ARG A 31 -2.66 29.00 57.68
CA ARG A 31 -3.52 27.82 57.45
C ARG A 31 -4.77 28.18 56.64
N LEU A 32 -5.47 29.26 56.99
CA LEU A 32 -6.66 29.70 56.26
C LEU A 32 -6.34 30.10 54.81
N GLU A 33 -5.18 30.72 54.57
CA GLU A 33 -4.70 31.06 53.23
C GLU A 33 -4.35 29.78 52.42
N THR A 34 -3.69 28.81 53.05
CA THR A 34 -3.38 27.51 52.46
C THR A 34 -4.66 26.69 52.16
N GLU A 35 -5.63 26.70 53.06
CA GLU A 35 -6.96 26.07 52.87
C GLU A 35 -7.73 26.75 51.74
N ALA A 36 -7.66 28.08 51.63
CA ALA A 36 -8.29 28.84 50.54
C ALA A 36 -7.61 28.57 49.18
N GLU A 37 -6.28 28.47 49.12
CA GLU A 37 -5.56 28.10 47.91
C GLU A 37 -5.84 26.65 47.51
N ALA A 38 -5.81 25.71 48.45
CA ALA A 38 -6.15 24.30 48.21
C ALA A 38 -7.59 24.15 47.70
N LYS A 39 -8.54 24.91 48.26
CA LYS A 39 -9.93 24.96 47.79
C LYS A 39 -10.03 25.51 46.37
N ARG A 40 -9.31 26.60 46.05
CA ARG A 40 -9.26 27.19 44.70
C ARG A 40 -8.68 26.21 43.67
N VAL A 41 -7.63 25.46 44.04
CA VAL A 41 -7.05 24.40 43.19
C VAL A 41 -8.04 23.24 42.99
N SER A 42 -8.74 22.81 44.04
CA SER A 42 -9.78 21.77 43.93
C SER A 42 -10.94 22.21 43.03
N GLU A 43 -11.41 23.45 43.17
CA GLU A 43 -12.48 24.01 42.34
C GLU A 43 -12.08 24.10 40.86
N GLN A 44 -10.83 24.44 40.56
CA GLN A 44 -10.30 24.41 39.18
C GLN A 44 -10.26 22.98 38.62
N ILE A 45 -9.76 22.01 39.40
CA ILE A 45 -9.71 20.60 38.99
C ILE A 45 -11.12 20.05 38.72
N ASP A 46 -12.10 20.40 39.56
CA ASP A 46 -13.49 19.97 39.38
C ASP A 46 -14.16 20.57 38.12
N GLU A 47 -13.80 21.79 37.71
CA GLU A 47 -14.23 22.33 36.41
C GLU A 47 -13.49 21.65 35.24
N ASP A 48 -12.18 21.49 35.29
CA ASP A 48 -11.42 20.80 34.23
C ASP A 48 -11.99 19.38 33.99
N LEU A 49 -12.36 18.68 35.06
CA LEU A 49 -13.05 17.38 35.02
C LEU A 49 -14.50 17.46 34.50
N ARG A 50 -15.21 18.56 34.75
CA ARG A 50 -16.56 18.80 34.20
C ARG A 50 -16.49 19.05 32.69
N GLU A 51 -15.62 19.94 32.24
CA GLU A 51 -15.37 20.20 30.82
C GLU A 51 -14.93 18.92 30.09
N GLU A 52 -14.04 18.12 30.68
CA GLU A 52 -13.66 16.83 30.12
C GLU A 52 -14.84 15.85 30.04
N ARG A 53 -15.67 15.74 31.08
CA ARG A 53 -16.87 14.89 31.04
C ARG A 53 -17.86 15.34 29.96
N GLU A 54 -18.03 16.64 29.74
CA GLU A 54 -18.87 17.15 28.66
C GLU A 54 -18.27 16.90 27.27
N ARG A 55 -16.96 17.09 27.13
CA ARG A 55 -16.20 16.72 25.93
C ARG A 55 -16.34 15.22 25.62
N MET A 56 -16.25 14.35 26.61
CA MET A 56 -16.49 12.91 26.46
C MET A 56 -17.96 12.60 26.12
N LYS A 57 -18.95 13.29 26.72
CA LYS A 57 -20.36 13.14 26.35
C LYS A 57 -20.64 13.54 24.91
N LYS A 58 -20.03 14.62 24.40
CA LYS A 58 -20.10 15.00 22.98
C LYS A 58 -19.48 13.89 22.11
N LYS A 59 -18.30 13.40 22.48
CA LYS A 59 -17.61 12.29 21.78
C LYS A 59 -18.34 10.95 21.77
N LYS A 60 -19.26 10.69 22.72
CA LYS A 60 -20.12 9.48 22.67
C LYS A 60 -21.06 9.45 21.46
N GLY A 61 -21.27 10.58 20.78
CA GLY A 61 -22.01 10.62 19.53
C GLY A 61 -21.18 10.33 18.28
N ASP A 62 -19.85 10.30 18.40
CA ASP A 62 -18.94 10.15 17.26
C ASP A 62 -18.83 8.69 16.81
N VAL A 63 -18.61 8.47 15.51
CA VAL A 63 -18.47 7.14 14.89
C VAL A 63 -17.02 6.91 14.48
N LYS A 64 -16.38 5.89 15.04
CA LYS A 64 -15.00 5.50 14.78
C LYS A 64 -14.92 4.34 13.80
N LEU A 65 -14.18 4.55 12.71
CA LEU A 65 -14.01 3.63 11.59
C LEU A 65 -12.54 3.29 11.39
N LEU A 66 -12.22 2.00 11.35
CA LEU A 66 -10.89 1.50 11.04
C LEU A 66 -10.83 0.98 9.60
N LEU A 67 -9.89 1.50 8.79
CA LEU A 67 -9.55 0.88 7.50
C LEU A 67 -8.46 -0.16 7.71
N LEU A 68 -8.80 -1.45 7.62
CA LEU A 68 -7.83 -2.55 7.80
C LEU A 68 -7.57 -3.29 6.49
N GLY A 69 -6.44 -4.00 6.41
CA GLY A 69 -6.03 -4.78 5.23
C GLY A 69 -4.56 -4.57 4.85
N GLN A 70 -4.03 -5.48 4.03
CA GLN A 70 -2.62 -5.49 3.63
C GLN A 70 -2.13 -4.21 2.92
N ALA A 71 -0.82 -4.09 2.72
CA ALA A 71 -0.25 -3.03 1.88
C ALA A 71 -0.86 -3.03 0.47
N GLU A 72 -1.00 -1.85 -0.12
CA GLU A 72 -1.56 -1.64 -1.47
C GLU A 72 -2.95 -2.25 -1.73
N SER A 73 -3.74 -2.59 -0.69
CA SER A 73 -5.08 -3.15 -0.88
C SER A 73 -6.10 -2.12 -1.38
N GLY A 74 -5.81 -0.82 -1.26
CA GLY A 74 -6.68 0.29 -1.65
C GLY A 74 -7.28 1.09 -0.48
N LYS A 75 -6.78 0.94 0.74
CA LYS A 75 -7.25 1.69 1.93
C LYS A 75 -7.15 3.21 1.75
N SER A 76 -5.97 3.72 1.41
CA SER A 76 -5.77 5.17 1.23
C SER A 76 -6.55 5.70 0.01
N THR A 77 -6.77 4.89 -1.03
CA THR A 77 -7.71 5.25 -2.12
C THR A 77 -9.16 5.31 -1.63
N LEU A 78 -9.58 4.40 -0.76
CA LEU A 78 -10.91 4.46 -0.12
C LEU A 78 -11.03 5.68 0.81
N GLN A 79 -9.99 6.01 1.58
CA GLN A 79 -9.93 7.23 2.39
C GLN A 79 -10.08 8.50 1.53
N LYS A 80 -9.44 8.57 0.36
CA LYS A 80 -9.66 9.65 -0.62
C LYS A 80 -11.12 9.70 -1.11
N GLN A 81 -11.78 8.57 -1.31
CA GLN A 81 -13.20 8.53 -1.67
C GLN A 81 -14.11 9.03 -0.53
N PHE A 82 -13.74 8.84 0.74
CA PHE A 82 -14.40 9.49 1.88
C PHE A 82 -14.20 11.01 1.88
N GLN A 83 -12.99 11.51 1.57
CA GLN A 83 -12.75 12.95 1.37
C GLN A 83 -13.63 13.50 0.25
N LEU A 84 -13.63 12.89 -0.94
CA LEU A 84 -14.46 13.32 -2.07
C LEU A 84 -15.97 13.35 -1.75
N MET A 85 -16.44 12.47 -0.87
CA MET A 85 -17.86 12.38 -0.52
C MET A 85 -18.29 13.37 0.57
N TYR A 86 -17.42 13.68 1.53
CA TYR A 86 -17.81 14.45 2.73
C TYR A 86 -17.02 15.75 2.94
N LYS A 87 -15.83 15.90 2.35
CA LYS A 87 -14.98 17.11 2.39
C LYS A 87 -14.29 17.34 1.02
N PRO A 88 -15.04 17.57 -0.07
CA PRO A 88 -14.45 17.74 -1.41
C PRO A 88 -13.41 18.86 -1.46
N ASN A 89 -13.73 20.02 -0.87
CA ASN A 89 -12.88 21.21 -0.86
C ASN A 89 -11.47 20.97 -0.26
N SER A 90 -11.29 20.02 0.67
CA SER A 90 -9.96 19.75 1.22
C SER A 90 -9.07 19.03 0.20
N LEU A 91 -9.65 18.20 -0.67
CA LEU A 91 -8.88 17.51 -1.72
C LEU A 91 -8.49 18.48 -2.84
N ASP A 92 -9.32 19.50 -3.10
CA ASP A 92 -8.96 20.59 -4.01
C ASP A 92 -7.81 21.45 -3.46
N GLN A 93 -7.82 21.79 -2.17
CA GLN A 93 -6.71 22.48 -1.50
C GLN A 93 -5.41 21.66 -1.49
N GLU A 94 -5.50 20.34 -1.39
CA GLU A 94 -4.34 19.44 -1.46
C GLU A 94 -3.83 19.19 -2.90
N ARG A 95 -4.56 19.60 -3.94
CA ARG A 95 -4.36 19.20 -5.35
C ARG A 95 -2.96 19.50 -5.88
N SER A 96 -2.40 20.66 -5.54
CA SER A 96 -1.03 21.07 -5.94
C SER A 96 0.06 20.18 -5.31
N SER A 97 -0.14 19.73 -4.06
CA SER A 97 0.78 18.81 -3.37
C SER A 97 0.82 17.41 -3.99
N TRP A 98 -0.21 17.01 -4.75
CA TRP A 98 -0.23 15.72 -5.44
C TRP A 98 0.64 15.70 -6.70
N THR A 99 0.98 16.85 -7.30
CA THR A 99 1.89 16.92 -8.47
C THR A 99 3.24 16.27 -8.16
N THR A 100 3.84 16.55 -7.00
CA THR A 100 5.10 15.95 -6.54
C THR A 100 5.01 14.41 -6.44
N VAL A 101 3.86 13.88 -6.01
CA VAL A 101 3.62 12.43 -5.89
C VAL A 101 3.48 11.77 -7.26
N ILE A 102 2.77 12.42 -8.18
CA ILE A 102 2.53 11.91 -9.53
C ILE A 102 3.83 11.92 -10.33
N TYR A 103 4.62 13.00 -10.24
CA TYR A 103 5.96 13.05 -10.82
C TYR A 103 6.85 11.96 -10.21
N PHE A 104 6.82 11.77 -8.89
CA PHE A 104 7.53 10.64 -8.26
C PHE A 104 7.08 9.28 -8.83
N ASN A 105 5.78 9.02 -8.97
CA ASN A 105 5.28 7.75 -9.52
C ASN A 105 5.69 7.51 -10.98
N VAL A 106 5.72 8.56 -11.81
CA VAL A 106 6.23 8.50 -13.19
C VAL A 106 7.72 8.18 -13.19
N VAL A 107 8.54 8.99 -12.54
CA VAL A 107 10.00 8.85 -12.54
C VAL A 107 10.44 7.53 -11.91
N HIS A 108 9.82 7.13 -10.80
CA HIS A 108 10.08 5.85 -10.16
C HIS A 108 9.70 4.65 -11.07
N SER A 109 8.59 4.74 -11.82
CA SER A 109 8.22 3.72 -12.80
C SER A 109 9.25 3.63 -13.94
N LEU A 110 9.77 4.77 -14.43
CA LEU A 110 10.84 4.79 -15.45
C LEU A 110 12.13 4.16 -14.92
N LYS A 111 12.53 4.51 -13.69
CA LYS A 111 13.69 3.94 -12.99
C LYS A 111 13.56 2.41 -12.84
N GLN A 112 12.38 1.91 -12.46
CA GLN A 112 12.12 0.47 -12.41
C GLN A 112 12.25 -0.22 -13.78
N ILE A 113 11.74 0.39 -14.85
CA ILE A 113 11.88 -0.13 -16.23
C ILE A 113 13.35 -0.21 -16.61
N LEU A 114 14.10 0.89 -16.48
CA LEU A 114 15.50 1.00 -16.91
C LEU A 114 16.42 0.05 -16.13
N ASN A 115 16.27 -0.04 -14.80
CA ASN A 115 17.05 -0.97 -13.97
C ASN A 115 16.74 -2.44 -14.29
N THR A 116 15.53 -2.76 -14.77
CA THR A 116 15.18 -4.14 -15.17
C THR A 116 15.75 -4.49 -16.56
N LEU A 117 15.94 -3.50 -17.44
CA LEU A 117 16.59 -3.68 -18.74
C LEU A 117 18.09 -3.93 -18.57
N GLU A 118 18.77 -3.13 -17.73
CA GLU A 118 20.19 -3.32 -17.41
C GLU A 118 20.47 -4.74 -16.89
N ALA A 119 19.74 -5.18 -15.86
CA ALA A 119 19.83 -6.55 -15.34
C ALA A 119 19.27 -7.64 -16.28
N TRP A 120 18.92 -7.32 -17.53
CA TRP A 120 18.59 -8.27 -18.58
C TRP A 120 19.68 -8.34 -19.64
N ASP A 121 20.28 -7.21 -20.01
CA ASP A 121 21.44 -7.16 -20.90
C ASP A 121 22.62 -7.92 -20.26
N ASP A 122 22.92 -7.68 -18.97
CA ASP A 122 23.98 -8.37 -18.21
C ASP A 122 23.87 -9.92 -18.23
N VAL A 123 22.64 -10.45 -18.32
CA VAL A 123 22.36 -11.91 -18.28
C VAL A 123 22.49 -12.55 -19.67
N LEU A 124 22.35 -11.77 -20.74
CA LEU A 124 22.52 -12.26 -22.11
C LEU A 124 23.98 -12.33 -22.53
N ASP A 125 24.85 -11.52 -21.93
CA ASP A 125 26.30 -11.58 -22.19
C ASP A 125 26.95 -12.79 -21.49
N ASP A 126 26.53 -13.15 -20.28
CA ASP A 126 27.08 -14.27 -19.49
C ASP A 126 26.77 -15.67 -20.11
N ASP A 127 25.65 -15.80 -20.84
CA ASP A 127 25.28 -17.04 -21.56
C ASP A 127 26.09 -17.25 -22.88
N ASN A 128 26.86 -16.26 -23.36
CA ASN A 128 27.61 -16.35 -24.62
C ASN A 128 29.07 -16.85 -24.47
N ASP A 129 29.62 -16.91 -23.25
CA ASP A 129 31.06 -17.11 -23.02
C ASP A 129 31.46 -18.58 -22.73
N ILE A 130 30.61 -19.56 -23.06
CA ILE A 130 30.92 -21.00 -22.98
C ILE A 130 31.26 -21.57 -24.37
N SER A 131 32.45 -21.25 -24.86
CA SER A 131 33.07 -21.96 -25.99
C SER A 131 34.02 -23.06 -25.47
N PRO A 132 33.79 -24.35 -25.75
CA PRO A 132 34.68 -25.42 -25.34
C PRO A 132 35.83 -25.57 -26.35
N ASP A 133 36.88 -24.77 -26.21
CA ASP A 133 38.05 -24.82 -27.08
C ASP A 133 38.91 -26.07 -26.77
N MET A 134 38.63 -27.16 -27.49
CA MET A 134 39.19 -28.49 -27.25
C MET A 134 40.22 -28.85 -28.32
N ASN A 135 41.39 -28.19 -28.31
CA ASN A 135 42.60 -28.67 -28.99
C ASN A 135 43.90 -27.95 -28.56
N SER A 136 44.57 -28.44 -27.53
CA SER A 136 46.03 -28.35 -27.44
C SER A 136 46.63 -29.57 -26.73
N ILE A 137 47.62 -30.18 -27.37
CA ILE A 137 48.26 -31.44 -26.98
C ILE A 137 49.48 -31.16 -26.09
N ALA A 138 49.66 -31.88 -24.96
CA ALA A 138 50.93 -32.52 -24.58
C ALA A 138 50.94 -33.23 -23.20
N THR A 139 51.03 -34.56 -23.24
CA THR A 139 51.88 -35.43 -22.39
C THR A 139 52.06 -35.17 -20.88
N SER A 140 51.56 -36.10 -20.06
CA SER A 140 52.17 -36.53 -18.80
C SER A 140 52.00 -38.06 -18.61
N LYS A 141 52.86 -38.71 -17.82
CA LYS A 141 53.16 -40.16 -17.86
C LYS A 141 52.66 -40.95 -16.62
N MET A 142 52.50 -42.28 -16.82
CA MET A 142 52.54 -43.38 -15.80
C MET A 142 51.36 -43.42 -14.79
N LYS A 143 50.78 -44.55 -14.33
CA LYS A 143 50.93 -46.04 -14.39
C LYS A 143 49.51 -46.67 -14.29
N GLY A 144 49.22 -47.98 -14.39
CA GLY A 144 50.00 -49.22 -14.60
C GLY A 144 49.22 -50.47 -14.09
N ASN A 145 49.59 -51.69 -14.55
CA ASN A 145 48.92 -53.01 -14.32
C ASN A 145 47.54 -53.14 -15.02
N GLY A 146 47.12 -54.25 -15.67
CA GLY A 146 47.47 -55.68 -15.59
C GLY A 146 46.23 -56.45 -15.06
N ILE A 147 45.71 -57.55 -15.61
CA ILE A 147 46.26 -58.73 -16.33
C ILE A 147 45.21 -59.27 -17.35
N ALA A 148 45.61 -60.20 -18.24
CA ALA A 148 44.81 -60.77 -19.34
C ALA A 148 43.79 -61.86 -18.93
N ASP A 149 42.82 -62.15 -19.81
CA ASP A 149 42.76 -63.49 -20.47
C ASP A 149 41.86 -63.53 -21.73
N GLN A 150 42.12 -64.52 -22.59
CA GLN A 150 41.41 -64.94 -23.82
C GLN A 150 40.97 -66.43 -23.64
N PRO A 151 40.31 -67.15 -24.60
CA PRO A 151 39.95 -66.82 -25.99
C PRO A 151 38.49 -67.17 -26.40
N SER A 152 38.21 -66.99 -27.70
CA SER A 152 37.02 -67.41 -28.46
C SER A 152 36.79 -68.95 -28.50
N PRO A 153 35.70 -69.42 -29.15
CA PRO A 153 35.91 -69.87 -30.53
C PRO A 153 34.81 -69.48 -31.53
N SER A 154 35.20 -69.51 -32.81
CA SER A 154 34.43 -69.16 -34.01
C SER A 154 33.84 -70.37 -34.75
N THR A 155 32.70 -70.18 -35.41
CA THR A 155 32.24 -70.89 -36.64
C THR A 155 31.19 -70.00 -37.32
N SER A 156 30.96 -69.92 -38.64
CA SER A 156 31.73 -70.10 -39.89
C SER A 156 30.70 -70.29 -41.02
N LEU A 157 30.83 -69.54 -42.14
CA LEU A 157 30.21 -69.82 -43.47
C LEU A 157 28.67 -69.60 -43.57
N MET A 158 28.11 -68.97 -44.61
CA MET A 158 28.38 -69.16 -46.05
C MET A 158 28.23 -67.88 -46.90
N ASP A 159 29.02 -67.79 -47.96
CA ASP A 159 28.84 -66.87 -49.09
C ASP A 159 27.74 -67.35 -50.07
N THR A 160 27.14 -66.43 -50.84
CA THR A 160 27.14 -66.54 -52.32
C THR A 160 26.68 -65.26 -53.03
N ASN A 161 27.63 -64.66 -53.75
CA ASN A 161 27.58 -63.73 -54.87
C ASN A 161 26.23 -63.29 -55.51
N GLY A 162 26.14 -61.98 -55.76
CA GLY A 162 25.26 -61.36 -56.76
C GLY A 162 25.72 -59.94 -57.15
N ALA A 163 26.66 -59.83 -58.08
CA ALA A 163 27.04 -58.57 -58.75
C ALA A 163 26.45 -58.54 -60.19
N ILE A 164 26.44 -57.49 -61.02
CA ILE A 164 27.27 -56.27 -61.16
C ILE A 164 26.45 -55.16 -61.89
N ASN A 165 26.85 -53.89 -61.77
CA ASN A 165 26.84 -52.77 -62.76
C ASN A 165 25.94 -51.54 -62.51
N GLY A 166 26.56 -50.33 -62.64
CA GLY A 166 25.87 -49.10 -63.08
C GLY A 166 26.16 -47.80 -62.30
N SER A 167 27.23 -47.07 -62.64
CA SER A 167 27.48 -45.66 -62.23
C SER A 167 27.10 -44.69 -63.38
N PRO A 168 27.23 -43.36 -63.24
CA PRO A 168 26.77 -42.44 -62.18
C PRO A 168 25.86 -41.31 -62.75
N GLY A 169 25.24 -40.47 -61.90
CA GLY A 169 24.46 -39.30 -62.35
C GLY A 169 24.37 -38.17 -61.31
N SER A 170 24.57 -36.93 -61.74
CA SER A 170 24.62 -35.71 -60.90
C SER A 170 23.41 -34.79 -61.16
N ALA A 171 23.09 -33.95 -60.17
CA ALA A 171 22.11 -32.84 -60.07
C ALA A 171 21.02 -33.14 -59.00
N ALA A 172 20.97 -32.53 -57.81
CA ALA A 172 21.05 -31.12 -57.38
C ALA A 172 19.67 -30.42 -57.31
N HIS A 173 19.39 -29.82 -56.14
CA HIS A 173 18.22 -28.99 -55.77
C HIS A 173 16.86 -29.74 -55.65
N SER A 174 16.01 -29.47 -54.66
CA SER A 174 16.12 -28.61 -53.47
C SER A 174 14.98 -28.90 -52.47
N GLU A 175 15.28 -29.21 -51.22
CA GLU A 175 14.29 -29.22 -50.13
C GLU A 175 14.57 -28.09 -49.13
N ALA A 176 13.53 -27.29 -48.84
CA ALA A 176 13.63 -26.15 -47.94
C ALA A 176 13.40 -26.60 -46.49
N THR A 177 14.47 -26.73 -45.72
CA THR A 177 14.39 -26.87 -44.26
C THR A 177 14.14 -25.50 -43.62
N ALA A 178 12.94 -25.31 -43.06
CA ALA A 178 12.59 -24.12 -42.32
C ALA A 178 13.36 -24.07 -40.98
N SER A 179 14.47 -23.34 -40.94
CA SER A 179 15.21 -23.05 -39.72
C SER A 179 14.52 -21.93 -38.94
N THR A 180 13.85 -22.29 -37.84
CA THR A 180 13.29 -21.34 -36.88
C THR A 180 14.42 -20.58 -36.19
N SER A 181 14.71 -19.36 -36.64
CA SER A 181 15.69 -18.50 -36.01
C SER A 181 15.19 -17.98 -34.65
N HIS A 182 15.86 -18.37 -33.57
CA HIS A 182 15.71 -17.69 -32.30
C HIS A 182 16.36 -16.31 -32.39
N SER A 183 15.55 -15.28 -32.61
CA SER A 183 16.01 -13.90 -32.57
C SER A 183 16.34 -13.49 -31.13
N GLY A 184 17.63 -13.29 -30.85
CA GLY A 184 18.05 -12.39 -29.77
C GLY A 184 17.53 -10.97 -30.02
N PRO A 185 17.65 -10.04 -29.04
CA PRO A 185 17.34 -8.64 -29.30
C PRO A 185 18.18 -8.16 -30.50
N SER A 186 17.52 -7.63 -31.54
CA SER A 186 18.24 -7.05 -32.67
C SER A 186 19.16 -5.94 -32.15
N SER A 187 20.41 -5.93 -32.59
CA SER A 187 21.45 -5.01 -32.09
C SER A 187 20.99 -3.53 -32.09
N ASN A 188 20.21 -3.14 -33.10
CA ASN A 188 19.58 -1.82 -33.19
C ASN A 188 18.67 -1.48 -31.99
N GLY A 189 17.91 -2.44 -31.46
CA GLY A 189 17.00 -2.25 -30.32
C GLY A 189 17.73 -2.10 -28.99
N ALA A 190 18.84 -2.82 -28.78
CA ALA A 190 19.71 -2.63 -27.62
C ALA A 190 20.36 -1.22 -27.64
N ILE A 191 20.88 -0.80 -28.80
CA ILE A 191 21.43 0.55 -29.00
C ILE A 191 20.36 1.63 -28.77
N GLN A 192 19.11 1.41 -29.21
CA GLN A 192 17.99 2.32 -28.98
C GLN A 192 17.67 2.46 -27.48
N ILE A 193 17.61 1.34 -26.74
CA ILE A 193 17.40 1.33 -25.28
C ILE A 193 18.55 2.04 -24.55
N ALA A 194 19.81 1.78 -24.90
CA ALA A 194 20.97 2.44 -24.30
C ALA A 194 20.94 3.97 -24.53
N ASN A 195 20.53 4.42 -25.73
CA ASN A 195 20.34 5.83 -26.02
C ASN A 195 19.19 6.47 -25.23
N LEU A 196 18.05 5.77 -25.09
CA LEU A 196 16.95 6.19 -24.23
C LEU A 196 17.38 6.30 -22.77
N ARG A 197 18.07 5.29 -22.24
CA ARG A 197 18.62 5.30 -20.87
C ARG A 197 19.53 6.51 -20.63
N ARG A 198 20.41 6.83 -21.58
CA ARG A 198 21.30 8.00 -21.52
C ARG A 198 20.53 9.32 -21.51
N ARG A 199 19.50 9.47 -22.35
CA ARG A 199 18.67 10.70 -22.41
C ARG A 199 17.81 10.87 -21.16
N LEU A 200 17.22 9.78 -20.65
CA LEU A 200 16.36 9.78 -19.46
C LEU A 200 17.13 9.83 -18.12
N SER A 201 18.46 9.69 -18.14
CA SER A 201 19.31 9.67 -16.94
C SER A 201 19.10 10.87 -15.99
N PRO A 202 19.04 12.14 -16.46
CA PRO A 202 18.82 13.28 -15.56
C PRO A 202 17.49 13.18 -14.81
N LEU A 203 16.43 12.75 -15.50
CA LEU A 203 15.10 12.56 -14.92
C LEU A 203 15.11 11.44 -13.86
N VAL A 204 15.82 10.34 -14.12
CA VAL A 204 15.99 9.23 -13.14
C VAL A 204 16.76 9.66 -11.89
N VAL A 205 17.69 10.61 -12.00
CA VAL A 205 18.42 11.19 -10.86
C VAL A 205 17.51 12.09 -10.01
N ALA A 206 16.53 12.78 -10.60
CA ALA A 206 15.55 13.60 -9.87
C ALA A 206 14.63 12.78 -8.93
N GLU A 207 14.59 11.45 -9.08
CA GLU A 207 13.78 10.55 -8.23
C GLU A 207 14.13 10.67 -6.74
N SER A 208 15.41 10.80 -6.39
CA SER A 208 15.83 10.95 -4.99
C SER A 208 15.38 12.28 -4.40
N GLN A 209 15.44 13.36 -5.18
CA GLN A 209 14.99 14.68 -4.76
C GLN A 209 13.49 14.67 -4.43
N LEU A 210 12.67 14.07 -5.30
CA LEU A 210 11.24 13.86 -5.06
C LEU A 210 10.99 12.97 -3.83
N ALA A 211 11.77 11.89 -3.66
CA ALA A 211 11.65 10.99 -2.53
C ALA A 211 11.96 11.67 -1.19
N ASP A 212 13.04 12.45 -1.12
CA ASP A 212 13.43 13.22 0.06
C ASP A 212 12.41 14.32 0.38
N ARG A 213 11.91 15.00 -0.67
CA ARG A 213 10.88 16.05 -0.59
C ARG A 213 9.58 15.54 0.04
N LEU A 214 9.13 14.34 -0.35
CA LEU A 214 7.93 13.68 0.17
C LEU A 214 8.15 13.06 1.55
N SER A 215 9.29 12.41 1.78
CA SER A 215 9.61 11.75 3.05
C SER A 215 10.00 12.72 4.16
N GLY A 216 10.30 13.98 3.80
CA GLY A 216 10.80 15.00 4.72
C GLY A 216 12.18 14.65 5.29
N GLY A 217 13.05 14.04 4.48
CA GLY A 217 14.39 13.60 4.87
C GLY A 217 14.45 12.39 5.82
N ILE A 218 13.37 11.64 6.01
CA ILE A 218 13.34 10.42 6.83
C ILE A 218 13.50 9.19 5.94
N THR A 219 14.67 8.54 5.98
CA THR A 219 14.87 7.23 5.34
C THR A 219 14.40 6.10 6.28
N VAL A 220 13.66 5.13 5.73
CA VAL A 220 13.22 3.94 6.47
C VAL A 220 14.17 2.79 6.17
N SER A 221 14.98 2.39 7.16
CA SER A 221 15.91 1.27 6.99
C SER A 221 15.16 -0.05 6.73
N GLY A 222 15.69 -0.86 5.81
CA GLY A 222 15.12 -2.15 5.43
C GLY A 222 14.07 -2.12 4.31
N SER A 223 13.67 -0.96 3.77
CA SER A 223 12.79 -0.89 2.59
C SER A 223 13.58 -1.11 1.29
N GLY A 224 14.02 -2.36 1.08
CA GLY A 224 15.03 -2.74 0.08
C GLY A 224 14.70 -2.53 -1.40
N LYS A 225 13.59 -1.86 -1.76
CA LYS A 225 13.18 -1.54 -3.15
C LYS A 225 12.48 -0.18 -3.31
N GLY A 226 12.97 0.87 -2.63
CA GLY A 226 12.71 2.26 -3.04
C GLY A 226 11.30 2.80 -2.84
N GLY A 227 10.52 2.26 -1.90
CA GLY A 227 9.21 2.82 -1.55
C GLY A 227 9.32 4.13 -0.76
N VAL A 228 8.67 5.20 -1.25
CA VAL A 228 8.55 6.47 -0.51
C VAL A 228 7.47 6.40 0.56
N TYR A 229 7.83 6.86 1.75
CA TYR A 229 7.03 6.79 2.96
C TYR A 229 6.65 8.18 3.47
N VAL A 230 5.35 8.42 3.69
CA VAL A 230 4.85 9.69 4.21
C VAL A 230 4.19 9.56 5.57
N ARG A 231 4.31 10.61 6.38
CA ARG A 231 3.62 10.74 7.68
C ARG A 231 2.34 11.57 7.53
N SER A 232 1.48 11.54 8.54
CA SER A 232 0.33 12.45 8.62
C SER A 232 0.78 13.92 8.47
N GLY A 233 0.03 14.69 7.68
CA GLY A 233 0.32 16.10 7.37
C GLY A 233 1.43 16.34 6.35
N TRP A 234 1.82 15.35 5.55
CA TRP A 234 2.84 15.54 4.50
C TRP A 234 2.43 16.58 3.45
N GLN A 235 1.15 16.69 3.11
CA GLN A 235 0.64 17.69 2.16
C GLN A 235 0.95 19.12 2.62
N SER A 236 0.67 19.42 3.89
CA SER A 236 0.97 20.71 4.50
C SER A 236 2.48 20.99 4.51
N ARG A 237 3.31 19.99 4.79
CA ARG A 237 4.77 20.11 4.74
C ARG A 237 5.31 20.32 3.32
N THR A 238 4.68 19.74 2.31
CA THR A 238 5.01 20.03 0.91
C THR A 238 4.81 21.53 0.64
N ILE A 239 3.70 22.12 1.09
CA ILE A 239 3.45 23.57 0.95
C ILE A 239 4.42 24.41 1.82
N GLU A 240 4.60 24.09 3.09
CA GLU A 240 5.47 24.84 4.02
C GLU A 240 6.94 24.90 3.57
N ASN A 241 7.46 23.77 3.07
CA ASN A 241 8.83 23.68 2.55
C ASN A 241 8.99 24.39 1.19
N ALA A 242 7.94 24.44 0.36
CA ALA A 242 7.98 25.19 -0.92
C ALA A 242 8.08 26.69 -0.66
N LEU A 243 7.45 27.15 0.42
CA LEU A 243 7.53 28.53 0.92
C LEU A 243 8.80 28.81 1.77
N GLY A 244 9.77 27.89 1.81
CA GLY A 244 11.05 28.05 2.51
C GLY A 244 10.96 28.14 4.04
N LYS A 245 9.81 27.86 4.65
CA LYS A 245 9.56 28.08 6.09
C LYS A 245 10.03 26.92 6.97
N ILE A 246 11.32 26.57 6.91
CA ILE A 246 11.94 25.67 7.90
C ILE A 246 12.03 26.41 9.25
N LYS A 247 11.05 26.21 10.12
CA LYS A 247 11.10 26.72 11.49
C LYS A 247 12.17 25.97 12.29
N ALA A 248 13.12 26.72 12.86
CA ALA A 248 14.17 26.19 13.72
C ALA A 248 13.61 25.45 14.96
N LYS A 249 14.39 24.50 15.48
CA LYS A 249 14.10 23.72 16.69
C LYS A 249 13.69 24.63 17.86
N GLY A 250 12.42 24.54 18.28
CA GLY A 250 11.89 25.19 19.48
C GLY A 250 10.79 24.32 20.12
N ARG A 251 10.88 24.11 21.43
CA ARG A 251 9.85 23.42 22.22
C ARG A 251 8.49 24.13 22.09
N PRO A 252 7.36 23.43 21.93
CA PRO A 252 6.05 24.06 22.00
C PRO A 252 5.70 24.38 23.45
N SER A 253 5.57 25.67 23.79
CA SER A 253 4.83 26.11 24.98
C SER A 253 3.35 26.20 24.66
N SER A 254 2.50 25.66 25.53
CA SER A 254 1.06 25.59 25.34
C SER A 254 0.33 26.89 25.71
N THR A 255 0.12 27.77 24.73
CA THR A 255 -0.97 28.78 24.75
C THR A 255 -1.19 29.36 23.34
N GLU A 256 -2.37 29.94 23.11
CA GLU A 256 -2.79 30.66 21.90
C GLU A 256 -3.02 29.85 20.60
N LYS A 257 -4.14 29.11 20.56
CA LYS A 257 -4.85 28.87 19.29
C LYS A 257 -5.56 30.17 18.85
N ARG A 258 -4.90 31.02 18.06
CA ARG A 258 -5.62 31.98 17.22
C ARG A 258 -6.03 31.31 15.91
N HIS A 259 -7.32 31.34 15.59
CA HIS A 259 -7.82 31.06 14.26
C HIS A 259 -7.10 31.99 13.26
N ARG A 260 -6.48 31.41 12.25
CA ARG A 260 -6.06 32.13 11.03
C ARG A 260 -6.94 31.62 9.91
N GLU A 261 -7.87 32.46 9.49
CA GLU A 261 -8.69 32.23 8.31
C GLU A 261 -7.84 32.51 7.05
N SER A 262 -8.09 31.73 6.00
CA SER A 262 -7.79 32.01 4.58
C SER A 262 -6.65 32.98 4.24
N GLU A 263 -5.47 32.43 3.91
CA GLU A 263 -4.61 33.01 2.87
C GLU A 263 -4.75 32.15 1.60
N SER A 264 -4.70 32.79 0.44
CA SER A 264 -5.32 32.38 -0.84
C SER A 264 -4.49 31.42 -1.71
N ASP A 265 -5.14 30.90 -2.77
CA ASP A 265 -4.65 29.95 -3.79
C ASP A 265 -3.43 30.41 -4.64
N ASP A 266 -2.64 31.39 -4.19
CA ASP A 266 -1.62 32.10 -4.97
C ASP A 266 -0.20 31.93 -4.37
N ALA A 267 0.06 30.76 -3.79
CA ALA A 267 1.42 30.37 -3.41
C ALA A 267 2.24 30.07 -4.68
N PRO A 268 3.41 30.69 -4.88
CA PRO A 268 4.22 30.44 -6.07
C PRO A 268 4.59 28.96 -6.16
N PRO A 269 4.56 28.34 -7.36
CA PRO A 269 4.79 26.90 -7.48
C PRO A 269 6.20 26.52 -7.01
N ASP A 270 6.34 25.34 -6.40
CA ASP A 270 7.62 24.86 -5.88
C ASP A 270 8.67 24.79 -7.02
N PRO A 271 9.80 25.52 -6.92
CA PRO A 271 10.76 25.62 -8.01
C PRO A 271 11.39 24.26 -8.37
N MET A 272 11.56 23.35 -7.40
CA MET A 272 12.05 21.99 -7.64
C MET A 272 11.02 21.19 -8.45
N VAL A 273 9.73 21.37 -8.18
CA VAL A 273 8.65 20.71 -8.93
C VAL A 273 8.51 21.31 -10.34
N GLN A 274 8.72 22.61 -10.51
CA GLN A 274 8.78 23.26 -11.82
C GLN A 274 9.95 22.75 -12.68
N GLU A 275 11.16 22.68 -12.11
CA GLU A 275 12.35 22.15 -12.80
C GLU A 275 12.10 20.72 -13.28
N ILE A 276 11.58 19.85 -12.41
CA ILE A 276 11.25 18.46 -12.76
C ILE A 276 10.11 18.38 -13.79
N GLY A 277 9.15 19.31 -13.76
CA GLY A 277 8.12 19.45 -14.80
C GLY A 277 8.73 19.77 -16.18
N GLN A 278 9.68 20.70 -16.24
CA GLN A 278 10.43 21.01 -17.46
C GLN A 278 11.27 19.82 -17.95
N MET A 279 11.88 19.06 -17.03
CA MET A 279 12.60 17.83 -17.37
C MET A 279 11.67 16.74 -17.93
N LEU A 280 10.46 16.59 -17.35
CA LEU A 280 9.43 15.68 -17.87
C LEU A 280 8.98 16.08 -19.27
N GLN A 281 8.76 17.38 -19.51
CA GLN A 281 8.40 17.93 -20.82
C GLN A 281 9.49 17.68 -21.86
N ALA A 282 10.76 17.96 -21.52
CA ALA A 282 11.90 17.73 -22.40
C ALA A 282 12.16 16.23 -22.70
N CYS A 283 11.68 15.33 -21.84
CA CYS A 283 11.81 13.88 -21.99
C CYS A 283 10.52 13.19 -22.50
N GLU A 284 9.47 13.94 -22.88
CA GLU A 284 8.15 13.35 -23.17
C GLU A 284 8.21 12.29 -24.28
N ASP A 285 8.81 12.64 -25.42
CA ASP A 285 8.99 11.74 -26.56
C ASP A 285 9.80 10.49 -26.18
N ASP A 286 10.85 10.66 -25.38
CA ASP A 286 11.72 9.56 -24.92
C ASP A 286 10.99 8.61 -23.97
N ILE A 287 10.14 9.15 -23.09
CA ILE A 287 9.26 8.35 -22.21
C ILE A 287 8.26 7.58 -23.05
N HIS A 288 7.65 8.23 -24.05
CA HIS A 288 6.69 7.59 -24.95
C HIS A 288 7.34 6.52 -25.84
N GLU A 289 8.55 6.76 -26.34
CA GLU A 289 9.38 5.82 -27.11
C GLU A 289 9.73 4.59 -26.25
N LEU A 290 10.26 4.80 -25.04
CA LEU A 290 10.58 3.72 -24.09
C LEU A 290 9.35 2.90 -23.73
N TRP A 291 8.24 3.56 -23.37
CA TRP A 291 6.98 2.89 -23.01
C TRP A 291 6.37 2.11 -24.19
N SER A 292 6.55 2.63 -25.40
CA SER A 292 6.06 1.99 -26.62
C SER A 292 6.93 0.82 -27.12
N HIS A 293 8.20 0.75 -26.70
CA HIS A 293 9.20 -0.16 -27.23
C HIS A 293 8.81 -1.66 -27.06
N PRO A 294 8.93 -2.51 -28.11
CA PRO A 294 8.51 -3.91 -28.04
C PRO A 294 9.22 -4.72 -26.95
N THR A 295 10.54 -4.54 -26.77
CA THR A 295 11.30 -5.21 -25.71
C THR A 295 10.81 -4.81 -24.32
N VAL A 296 10.46 -3.54 -24.11
CA VAL A 296 9.96 -3.04 -22.82
C VAL A 296 8.60 -3.64 -22.51
N LYS A 297 7.66 -3.63 -23.47
CA LYS A 297 6.35 -4.28 -23.34
C LYS A 297 6.48 -5.79 -23.06
N GLY A 298 7.36 -6.48 -23.79
CA GLY A 298 7.66 -7.90 -23.57
C GLY A 298 8.28 -8.19 -22.20
N MET A 299 9.22 -7.35 -21.75
CA MET A 299 9.87 -7.44 -20.44
C MET A 299 8.85 -7.21 -19.31
N ILE A 300 8.03 -6.16 -19.38
CA ILE A 300 6.98 -5.87 -18.38
C ILE A 300 6.04 -7.06 -18.23
N ALA A 301 5.59 -7.65 -19.35
CA ALA A 301 4.74 -8.83 -19.35
C ALA A 301 5.42 -10.08 -18.75
N LYS A 302 6.70 -10.32 -19.09
CA LYS A 302 7.50 -11.46 -18.58
C LYS A 302 7.86 -11.32 -17.08
N ARG A 303 8.40 -10.17 -16.68
CA ARG A 303 8.90 -9.89 -15.32
C ARG A 303 7.82 -9.43 -14.34
N ARG A 304 6.62 -9.06 -14.82
CA ARG A 304 5.46 -8.63 -14.00
C ARG A 304 5.76 -7.42 -13.11
N LEU A 305 6.44 -6.42 -13.68
CA LEU A 305 6.79 -5.18 -12.98
C LEU A 305 5.53 -4.46 -12.46
N LYS A 306 5.60 -3.94 -11.22
CA LYS A 306 4.46 -3.30 -10.53
C LYS A 306 4.34 -1.80 -10.84
N LEU A 307 4.38 -1.45 -12.12
CA LEU A 307 4.42 -0.06 -12.59
C LEU A 307 3.08 0.68 -12.38
N ASP A 308 3.12 2.00 -12.37
CA ASP A 308 1.92 2.86 -12.49
C ASP A 308 1.67 3.24 -13.95
N GLU A 309 1.17 2.26 -14.72
CA GLU A 309 0.93 2.39 -16.16
C GLU A 309 -0.01 3.55 -16.52
N CYS A 310 -0.89 3.97 -15.61
CA CYS A 310 -1.91 4.98 -15.85
C CYS A 310 -1.32 6.36 -16.22
N PHE A 311 -0.21 6.75 -15.57
CA PHE A 311 0.46 8.01 -15.87
C PHE A 311 1.34 7.91 -17.12
N LEU A 312 2.08 6.81 -17.29
CA LEU A 312 2.93 6.58 -18.47
C LEU A 312 2.13 6.55 -19.78
N ARG A 313 0.89 6.05 -19.75
CA ARG A 313 -0.04 6.06 -20.91
C ARG A 313 -0.55 7.46 -21.30
N HIS A 314 -0.44 8.44 -20.40
CA HIS A 314 -0.94 9.81 -20.59
C HIS A 314 0.16 10.84 -20.34
N ILE A 315 1.43 10.48 -20.63
CA ILE A 315 2.59 11.29 -20.28
C ILE A 315 2.49 12.72 -20.81
N SER A 316 2.02 12.93 -22.04
CA SER A 316 1.79 14.25 -22.65
C SER A 316 0.91 15.19 -21.84
N ARG A 317 -0.06 14.64 -21.08
CA ARG A 317 -0.90 15.44 -20.18
C ARG A 317 -0.18 15.75 -18.87
N VAL A 318 0.60 14.80 -18.35
CA VAL A 318 1.32 14.91 -17.07
C VAL A 318 2.58 15.78 -17.19
N ALA A 319 3.21 15.80 -18.37
CA ALA A 319 4.39 16.59 -18.70
C ALA A 319 4.05 18.01 -19.21
N SER A 320 2.77 18.35 -19.32
CA SER A 320 2.31 19.70 -19.69
C SER A 320 2.75 20.73 -18.65
N PRO A 321 3.22 21.94 -19.04
CA PRO A 321 3.60 22.99 -18.09
C PRO A 321 2.42 23.45 -17.22
N ASP A 322 1.19 23.40 -17.76
CA ASP A 322 -0.05 23.73 -17.07
C ASP A 322 -0.71 22.49 -16.41
N TYR A 323 0.07 21.45 -16.10
CA TYR A 323 -0.47 20.21 -15.53
C TYR A 323 -1.03 20.42 -14.12
N VAL A 324 -2.36 20.30 -14.01
CA VAL A 324 -3.07 20.21 -12.73
C VAL A 324 -3.58 18.77 -12.54
N PRO A 325 -3.21 18.08 -11.44
CA PRO A 325 -3.72 16.75 -11.14
C PRO A 325 -5.24 16.70 -11.10
N THR A 326 -5.83 15.77 -11.85
CA THR A 326 -7.27 15.50 -11.81
C THR A 326 -7.61 14.67 -10.57
N THR A 327 -8.89 14.59 -10.21
CA THR A 327 -9.34 13.69 -9.14
C THR A 327 -9.03 12.23 -9.44
N ASP A 328 -9.05 11.81 -10.71
CA ASP A 328 -8.66 10.46 -11.12
C ASP A 328 -7.16 10.21 -10.92
N ASP A 329 -6.31 11.18 -11.25
CA ASP A 329 -4.87 11.12 -10.98
C ASP A 329 -4.59 10.95 -9.48
N ILE A 330 -5.29 11.72 -8.64
CA ILE A 330 -5.16 11.65 -7.19
C ILE A 330 -5.60 10.28 -6.66
N LEU A 331 -6.63 9.65 -7.23
CA LEU A 331 -7.07 8.30 -6.82
C LEU A 331 -6.08 7.20 -7.24
N HIS A 332 -5.40 7.37 -8.38
CA HIS A 332 -4.39 6.44 -8.90
C HIS A 332 -2.99 6.64 -8.30
N ALA A 333 -2.64 7.85 -7.83
CA ALA A 333 -1.35 8.17 -7.25
C ALA A 333 -1.00 7.29 -6.03
N ARG A 334 0.15 6.61 -6.08
CA ARG A 334 0.65 5.70 -5.05
C ARG A 334 1.61 6.41 -4.11
N ILE A 335 1.32 6.31 -2.81
CA ILE A 335 2.20 6.77 -1.75
C ILE A 335 2.02 5.85 -0.54
N GLN A 336 3.10 5.50 0.18
CA GLN A 336 3.00 4.59 1.32
C GLN A 336 2.87 5.39 2.62
N THR A 337 1.69 5.35 3.25
CA THR A 337 1.48 5.97 4.57
C THR A 337 2.24 5.19 5.66
N MET A 338 2.93 5.91 6.54
CA MET A 338 3.51 5.38 7.78
C MET A 338 2.61 5.64 8.98
N GLY A 339 2.42 4.63 9.80
CA GLY A 339 1.69 4.74 11.07
C GLY A 339 0.19 4.84 10.84
N VAL A 340 -0.45 5.81 11.50
CA VAL A 340 -1.90 6.00 11.49
C VAL A 340 -2.23 7.45 11.15
N ALA A 341 -3.14 7.65 10.19
CA ALA A 341 -3.71 8.94 9.85
C ALA A 341 -5.20 8.97 10.25
N GLU A 342 -5.60 9.98 11.02
CA GLU A 342 -6.99 10.23 11.39
C GLU A 342 -7.60 11.27 10.46
N HIS A 343 -8.76 10.96 9.88
CA HIS A 343 -9.54 11.87 9.04
C HIS A 343 -10.92 12.05 9.65
N ILE A 344 -11.28 13.31 9.93
CA ILE A 344 -12.53 13.67 10.59
C ILE A 344 -13.52 14.20 9.54
N PHE A 345 -14.70 13.60 9.46
CA PHE A 345 -15.78 13.97 8.53
C PHE A 345 -17.07 14.29 9.29
N ASP A 346 -17.79 15.31 8.84
CA ASP A 346 -19.05 15.72 9.45
C ASP A 346 -20.20 15.15 8.60
N VAL A 347 -20.76 14.02 9.02
CA VAL A 347 -21.69 13.22 8.21
C VAL A 347 -23.12 13.46 8.66
N ASN A 348 -23.98 13.95 7.77
CA ASN A 348 -25.42 14.03 8.03
C ASN A 348 -26.05 12.63 7.91
N ILE A 349 -26.62 12.15 9.01
CA ILE A 349 -27.36 10.88 9.09
C ILE A 349 -28.77 11.18 9.60
N HIS A 350 -29.77 11.01 8.73
CA HIS A 350 -31.19 11.24 9.03
C HIS A 350 -31.50 12.61 9.68
N GLY A 351 -30.80 13.67 9.26
CA GLY A 351 -30.99 15.03 9.79
C GLY A 351 -30.16 15.37 11.03
N LYS A 352 -29.41 14.40 11.59
CA LYS A 352 -28.44 14.65 12.65
C LYS A 352 -27.03 14.69 12.07
N LEU A 353 -26.27 15.75 12.39
CA LEU A 353 -24.84 15.79 12.09
C LEU A 353 -24.08 14.90 13.09
N VAL A 354 -23.24 14.00 12.56
CA VAL A 354 -22.48 13.00 13.33
C VAL A 354 -21.03 13.06 12.88
N THR A 355 -20.11 13.25 13.83
CA THR A 355 -18.66 13.24 13.57
C THR A 355 -18.20 11.82 13.27
N TRP A 356 -17.48 11.64 12.17
CA TRP A 356 -16.90 10.36 11.74
C TRP A 356 -15.39 10.45 11.79
N HIS A 357 -14.76 9.56 12.55
CA HIS A 357 -13.30 9.45 12.68
C HIS A 357 -12.83 8.23 11.90
N LEU A 358 -12.20 8.46 10.74
CA LEU A 358 -11.67 7.42 9.88
C LEU A 358 -10.16 7.28 10.08
N PHE A 359 -9.72 6.13 10.57
CA PHE A 359 -8.31 5.83 10.79
C PHE A 359 -7.79 4.97 9.62
N ASP A 360 -6.91 5.55 8.78
CA ASP A 360 -6.12 4.80 7.79
C ASP A 360 -4.80 4.36 8.43
N VAL A 361 -4.58 3.05 8.52
CA VAL A 361 -3.42 2.44 9.18
C VAL A 361 -2.49 1.76 8.18
N GLY A 362 -1.19 1.79 8.43
CA GLY A 362 -0.18 1.12 7.61
C GLY A 362 -0.46 -0.39 7.43
N GLY A 363 -0.55 -0.84 6.18
CA GLY A 363 -0.94 -2.23 5.84
C GLY A 363 0.19 -3.27 5.80
N ALA A 364 1.45 -2.81 5.78
CA ALA A 364 2.64 -3.67 5.74
C ALA A 364 2.77 -4.51 7.02
N ARG A 365 3.35 -5.71 6.93
CA ARG A 365 3.41 -6.65 8.07
C ARG A 365 4.07 -6.04 9.31
N GLY A 366 5.16 -5.29 9.12
CA GLY A 366 5.86 -4.59 10.20
C GLY A 366 5.06 -3.49 10.90
N GLN A 367 4.01 -2.93 10.29
CA GLN A 367 3.24 -1.82 10.86
C GLN A 367 1.98 -2.26 11.64
N ARG A 368 1.59 -3.55 11.58
CA ARG A 368 0.32 -4.07 12.14
C ARG A 368 0.17 -3.91 13.66
N HIS A 369 1.28 -3.81 14.38
CA HIS A 369 1.29 -3.57 15.82
C HIS A 369 0.71 -2.19 16.20
N SER A 370 0.76 -1.20 15.29
CA SER A 370 0.24 0.16 15.51
C SER A 370 -1.28 0.25 15.54
N TRP A 371 -1.99 -0.83 15.20
CA TRP A 371 -3.46 -0.83 15.09
C TRP A 371 -4.15 -1.02 16.44
N VAL A 372 -3.51 -1.74 17.38
CA VAL A 372 -4.10 -2.16 18.66
C VAL A 372 -4.65 -0.99 19.49
N PRO A 373 -3.97 0.19 19.61
CA PRO A 373 -4.48 1.32 20.39
C PRO A 373 -5.81 1.92 19.89
N TYR A 374 -6.27 1.54 18.70
CA TYR A 374 -7.51 2.05 18.09
C TYR A 374 -8.63 1.00 18.07
N PHE A 375 -8.44 -0.17 18.71
CA PHE A 375 -9.43 -1.26 18.69
C PHE A 375 -10.52 -1.12 19.77
N ASP A 376 -10.21 -0.54 20.93
CA ASP A 376 -11.08 -0.57 22.11
C ASP A 376 -12.38 0.23 21.94
N ASP A 377 -12.39 1.26 21.09
CA ASP A 377 -13.54 2.13 20.85
C ASP A 377 -14.00 2.24 19.38
N ALA A 378 -13.54 1.32 18.52
CA ALA A 378 -13.97 1.25 17.13
C ALA A 378 -15.45 0.82 16.99
N ASN A 379 -16.25 1.57 16.24
CA ASN A 379 -17.64 1.18 15.96
C ASN A 379 -17.72 0.23 14.77
N ALA A 380 -16.89 0.42 13.74
CA ALA A 380 -16.81 -0.49 12.60
C ALA A 380 -15.40 -0.60 11.99
N ILE A 381 -15.14 -1.72 11.33
CA ILE A 381 -13.96 -1.98 10.51
C ILE A 381 -14.41 -2.15 9.06
N ILE A 382 -13.75 -1.44 8.15
CA ILE A 382 -13.79 -1.72 6.71
C ILE A 382 -12.49 -2.44 6.35
N PHE A 383 -12.58 -3.74 6.15
CA PHE A 383 -11.46 -4.59 5.73
C PHE A 383 -11.37 -4.60 4.21
N VAL A 384 -10.23 -4.14 3.65
CA VAL A 384 -10.00 -4.06 2.21
C VAL A 384 -9.00 -5.13 1.77
N ALA A 385 -9.48 -6.10 0.98
CA ALA A 385 -8.71 -7.22 0.44
C ALA A 385 -8.65 -7.15 -1.10
N PRO A 386 -7.47 -7.12 -1.75
CA PRO A 386 -7.38 -6.95 -3.19
C PRO A 386 -7.44 -8.30 -3.92
N VAL A 387 -8.61 -8.67 -4.45
CA VAL A 387 -8.81 -9.99 -5.10
C VAL A 387 -8.00 -10.17 -6.40
N SER A 388 -7.53 -9.09 -7.01
CA SER A 388 -6.63 -9.13 -8.16
C SER A 388 -5.19 -9.60 -7.85
N ALA A 389 -4.84 -9.79 -6.58
CA ALA A 389 -3.47 -10.10 -6.15
C ALA A 389 -3.16 -11.61 -6.06
N PHE A 390 -4.03 -12.47 -6.62
CA PHE A 390 -3.89 -13.93 -6.57
C PHE A 390 -2.60 -14.47 -7.19
N ASP A 391 -2.01 -13.73 -8.13
CA ASP A 391 -0.78 -14.04 -8.86
C ASP A 391 0.46 -13.32 -8.30
N GLN A 392 0.35 -12.73 -7.09
CA GLN A 392 1.35 -11.88 -6.46
C GLN A 392 1.72 -12.36 -5.06
N TYR A 393 2.99 -12.13 -4.71
CA TYR A 393 3.56 -12.42 -3.40
C TYR A 393 3.84 -11.11 -2.64
N LEU A 394 3.96 -11.20 -1.32
CA LEU A 394 4.37 -10.06 -0.49
C LEU A 394 5.79 -9.60 -0.86
N GLU A 395 6.06 -8.35 -0.53
CA GLU A 395 7.40 -7.77 -0.72
C GLU A 395 8.29 -8.08 0.49
N GLU A 396 7.70 -8.06 1.68
CA GLU A 396 8.37 -8.42 2.94
C GLU A 396 8.61 -9.94 3.08
N ASP A 397 7.87 -10.76 2.34
CA ASP A 397 7.94 -12.23 2.38
C ASP A 397 7.56 -12.85 1.02
N PRO A 398 8.52 -13.02 0.09
CA PRO A 398 8.26 -13.53 -1.26
C PRO A 398 7.69 -14.96 -1.32
N ARG A 399 7.60 -15.68 -0.18
CA ARG A 399 7.02 -17.03 -0.11
C ARG A 399 5.50 -17.00 0.10
N VAL A 400 4.96 -15.88 0.59
CA VAL A 400 3.55 -15.76 0.98
C VAL A 400 2.75 -15.05 -0.11
N ASN A 401 1.72 -15.73 -0.61
CA ASN A 401 0.76 -15.16 -1.55
C ASN A 401 -0.05 -14.04 -0.87
N ARG A 402 -0.37 -12.98 -1.61
CA ARG A 402 -1.07 -11.80 -1.05
C ARG A 402 -2.53 -12.06 -0.70
N ILE A 403 -3.21 -13.00 -1.37
CA ILE A 403 -4.56 -13.41 -0.98
C ILE A 403 -4.49 -14.20 0.34
N ASP A 404 -3.48 -15.05 0.52
CA ASP A 404 -3.31 -15.84 1.74
C ASP A 404 -2.96 -14.95 2.94
N ASP A 405 -2.07 -13.96 2.80
CA ASP A 405 -1.83 -12.95 3.86
C ASP A 405 -3.11 -12.16 4.17
N SER A 406 -3.89 -11.77 3.15
CA SER A 406 -5.17 -11.09 3.37
C SER A 406 -6.19 -11.96 4.12
N LEU A 407 -6.23 -13.27 3.88
CA LEU A 407 -7.08 -14.23 4.59
C LEU A 407 -6.58 -14.49 6.03
N GLN A 408 -5.26 -14.63 6.23
CA GLN A 408 -4.65 -14.76 7.56
C GLN A 408 -4.92 -13.51 8.42
N LEU A 409 -4.72 -12.33 7.84
CA LEU A 409 -5.00 -11.06 8.48
C LEU A 409 -6.48 -10.88 8.82
N PHE A 410 -7.39 -11.25 7.92
CA PHE A 410 -8.82 -11.23 8.20
C PHE A 410 -9.22 -12.24 9.28
N THR A 411 -8.54 -13.38 9.36
CA THR A 411 -8.71 -14.35 10.45
C THR A 411 -8.34 -13.71 11.79
N GLN A 412 -7.17 -13.07 11.88
CA GLN A 412 -6.72 -12.35 13.08
C GLN A 412 -7.70 -11.26 13.52
N VAL A 413 -8.27 -10.49 12.57
CA VAL A 413 -9.29 -9.47 12.84
C VAL A 413 -10.58 -10.11 13.37
N CYS A 414 -11.05 -11.21 12.78
CA CYS A 414 -12.28 -11.88 13.21
C CYS A 414 -12.14 -12.52 14.60
N SER A 415 -10.99 -13.14 14.89
CA SER A 415 -10.71 -13.85 16.15
C SER A 415 -10.28 -12.95 17.32
N ASN A 416 -10.02 -11.66 17.08
CA ASN A 416 -9.56 -10.74 18.13
C ASN A 416 -10.67 -10.48 19.16
N ALA A 417 -10.35 -10.67 20.45
CA ALA A 417 -11.27 -10.49 21.57
C ALA A 417 -11.78 -9.04 21.71
N LEU A 418 -10.93 -8.04 21.48
CA LEU A 418 -11.29 -6.61 21.57
C LEU A 418 -12.29 -6.22 20.48
N LEU A 419 -12.18 -6.84 19.30
CA LEU A 419 -13.01 -6.52 18.14
C LEU A 419 -14.35 -7.26 18.13
N LYS A 420 -14.69 -8.03 19.17
CA LYS A 420 -15.87 -8.93 19.21
C LYS A 420 -17.23 -8.25 19.06
N SER A 421 -17.35 -6.96 19.37
CA SER A 421 -18.58 -6.15 19.22
C SER A 421 -18.61 -5.31 17.93
N VAL A 422 -17.45 -5.12 17.29
CA VAL A 422 -17.25 -4.17 16.18
C VAL A 422 -17.95 -4.65 14.90
N HIS A 423 -18.63 -3.74 14.19
CA HIS A 423 -19.28 -4.06 12.92
C HIS A 423 -18.24 -4.33 11.82
N LEU A 424 -18.42 -5.40 11.04
CA LEU A 424 -17.48 -5.80 10.00
C LEU A 424 -18.04 -5.56 8.60
N VAL A 425 -17.27 -4.82 7.80
CA VAL A 425 -17.48 -4.62 6.37
C VAL A 425 -16.26 -5.15 5.62
N LEU A 426 -16.49 -5.93 4.56
CA LEU A 426 -15.45 -6.53 3.72
C LEU A 426 -15.56 -6.00 2.29
N PHE A 427 -14.52 -5.32 1.84
CA PHE A 427 -14.35 -4.86 0.47
C PHE A 427 -13.38 -5.79 -0.26
N LEU A 428 -13.93 -6.58 -1.18
CA LEU A 428 -13.18 -7.40 -2.12
C LEU A 428 -12.85 -6.52 -3.33
N ASN A 429 -11.69 -5.87 -3.25
CA ASN A 429 -11.29 -4.73 -4.07
C ASN A 429 -10.44 -5.12 -5.30
N LYS A 430 -10.28 -4.17 -6.23
CA LYS A 430 -9.53 -4.31 -7.49
C LYS A 430 -10.16 -5.32 -8.44
N THR A 431 -11.49 -5.36 -8.46
CA THR A 431 -12.25 -6.28 -9.35
C THR A 431 -12.07 -5.98 -10.83
N ASP A 432 -11.82 -4.71 -11.18
CA ASP A 432 -11.38 -4.24 -12.49
C ASP A 432 -10.06 -4.90 -12.93
N LEU A 433 -9.00 -4.83 -12.12
CA LEU A 433 -7.72 -5.49 -12.39
C LEU A 433 -7.85 -7.02 -12.42
N LEU A 434 -8.73 -7.60 -11.59
CA LEU A 434 -9.02 -9.03 -11.63
C LEU A 434 -9.63 -9.43 -12.98
N ARG A 435 -10.66 -8.71 -13.45
CA ARG A 435 -11.26 -8.94 -14.77
C ARG A 435 -10.20 -8.85 -15.87
N SER A 436 -9.44 -7.75 -15.91
CA SER A 436 -8.36 -7.56 -16.90
C SER A 436 -7.31 -8.68 -16.89
N LYS A 437 -6.97 -9.26 -15.74
CA LYS A 437 -6.04 -10.41 -15.64
C LYS A 437 -6.66 -11.70 -16.19
N LEU A 438 -7.94 -11.95 -15.92
CA LEU A 438 -8.64 -13.13 -16.43
C LEU A 438 -8.84 -13.05 -17.95
N ASP A 439 -9.16 -11.86 -18.47
CA ASP A 439 -9.29 -11.59 -19.92
C ASP A 439 -7.95 -11.78 -20.65
N LYS A 440 -6.83 -11.42 -20.01
CA LYS A 440 -5.46 -11.73 -20.46
C LYS A 440 -5.09 -13.22 -20.33
N GLY A 441 -6.02 -14.08 -19.93
CA GLY A 441 -5.85 -15.53 -19.88
C GLY A 441 -5.15 -16.08 -18.62
N LEU A 442 -4.86 -15.25 -17.61
CA LEU A 442 -4.21 -15.74 -16.38
C LEU A 442 -5.12 -16.77 -15.67
N LYS A 443 -4.54 -17.93 -15.35
CA LYS A 443 -5.26 -19.04 -14.71
C LYS A 443 -5.07 -19.02 -13.20
N VAL A 444 -6.17 -18.88 -12.44
CA VAL A 444 -6.14 -18.81 -10.96
C VAL A 444 -5.57 -20.10 -10.36
N ARG A 445 -5.93 -21.27 -10.91
CA ARG A 445 -5.42 -22.59 -10.49
C ARG A 445 -3.88 -22.73 -10.50
N LYS A 446 -3.16 -21.88 -11.26
CA LYS A 446 -1.68 -21.86 -11.28
C LYS A 446 -1.08 -21.30 -9.98
N TYR A 447 -1.81 -20.44 -9.27
CA TYR A 447 -1.34 -19.76 -8.06
C TYR A 447 -2.05 -20.25 -6.81
N ILE A 448 -3.31 -20.66 -6.95
CA ILE A 448 -4.16 -21.10 -5.86
C ILE A 448 -4.66 -22.51 -6.19
N THR A 449 -3.93 -23.51 -5.70
CA THR A 449 -4.19 -24.94 -5.98
C THR A 449 -5.56 -25.39 -5.50
N SER A 450 -6.04 -24.83 -4.38
CA SER A 450 -7.39 -25.07 -3.83
C SER A 450 -8.53 -24.51 -4.70
N PHE A 451 -8.23 -23.76 -5.76
CA PHE A 451 -9.20 -23.39 -6.79
C PHE A 451 -9.63 -24.61 -7.64
N GLY A 452 -8.74 -25.60 -7.82
CA GLY A 452 -9.02 -26.83 -8.57
C GLY A 452 -9.50 -26.58 -10.01
N GLU A 453 -10.40 -27.44 -10.48
CA GLU A 453 -10.96 -27.41 -11.85
C GLU A 453 -12.21 -26.52 -11.98
N ARG A 454 -12.30 -25.45 -11.19
CA ARG A 454 -13.35 -24.44 -11.34
C ARG A 454 -13.12 -23.62 -12.62
N SER A 455 -14.21 -23.15 -13.21
CA SER A 455 -14.15 -22.25 -14.37
C SER A 455 -13.41 -20.95 -14.03
N ASN A 456 -12.64 -20.44 -14.98
CA ASN A 456 -11.73 -19.29 -14.80
C ASN A 456 -12.36 -17.97 -15.28
N ASP A 457 -13.69 -17.88 -15.26
CA ASP A 457 -14.45 -16.65 -15.47
C ASP A 457 -14.45 -15.76 -14.21
N TYR A 458 -14.74 -14.47 -14.40
CA TYR A 458 -14.73 -13.49 -13.33
C TYR A 458 -15.72 -13.84 -12.21
N GLU A 459 -16.96 -14.20 -12.56
CA GLU A 459 -18.03 -14.50 -11.62
C GLU A 459 -17.65 -15.68 -10.70
N THR A 460 -17.16 -16.79 -11.25
CA THR A 460 -16.71 -17.97 -10.49
C THR A 460 -15.52 -17.65 -9.59
N VAL A 461 -14.51 -16.94 -10.10
CA VAL A 461 -13.30 -16.58 -9.35
C VAL A 461 -13.63 -15.64 -8.19
N VAL A 462 -14.49 -14.65 -8.41
CA VAL A 462 -14.89 -13.65 -7.42
C VAL A 462 -15.75 -14.25 -6.31
N GLN A 463 -16.69 -15.15 -6.65
CA GLN A 463 -17.47 -15.87 -5.63
C GLN A 463 -16.62 -16.88 -4.86
N TYR A 464 -15.62 -17.50 -5.49
CA TYR A 464 -14.64 -18.36 -4.79
C TYR A 464 -13.90 -17.57 -3.69
N PHE A 465 -13.32 -16.41 -4.01
CA PHE A 465 -12.65 -15.59 -3.00
C PHE A 465 -13.61 -15.16 -1.88
N ARG A 466 -14.83 -14.71 -2.25
CA ARG A 466 -15.86 -14.38 -1.28
C ARG A 466 -16.18 -15.55 -0.34
N ALA A 467 -16.33 -16.76 -0.87
CA ALA A 467 -16.62 -17.94 -0.07
C ALA A 467 -15.55 -18.21 0.99
N HIS A 468 -14.25 -18.04 0.65
CA HIS A 468 -13.15 -18.20 1.59
C HIS A 468 -13.18 -17.15 2.72
N PHE A 469 -13.37 -15.87 2.42
CA PHE A 469 -13.52 -14.84 3.45
C PHE A 469 -14.78 -15.06 4.32
N LEU A 470 -15.91 -15.43 3.71
CA LEU A 470 -17.13 -15.78 4.46
C LEU A 470 -16.93 -17.02 5.36
N GLN A 471 -16.14 -18.01 4.94
CA GLN A 471 -15.81 -19.19 5.73
C GLN A 471 -14.93 -18.82 6.94
N VAL A 472 -13.92 -17.97 6.75
CA VAL A 472 -13.10 -17.42 7.84
C VAL A 472 -13.97 -16.69 8.87
N HIS A 473 -14.86 -15.81 8.41
CA HIS A 473 -15.79 -15.11 9.29
C HIS A 473 -16.69 -16.08 10.05
N ARG A 474 -17.39 -17.00 9.37
CA ARG A 474 -18.29 -17.98 10.00
C ARG A 474 -17.60 -18.82 11.08
N ARG A 475 -16.34 -19.22 10.87
CA ARG A 475 -15.54 -19.97 11.86
C ARG A 475 -15.17 -19.17 13.11
N ASN A 476 -15.11 -17.83 13.02
CA ASN A 476 -14.64 -16.93 14.07
C ASN A 476 -15.74 -15.95 14.52
N ASN A 477 -17.02 -16.32 14.39
CA ASN A 477 -18.15 -15.44 14.66
C ASN A 477 -19.15 -16.04 15.67
N GLU A 478 -18.64 -16.32 16.86
CA GLU A 478 -19.42 -16.73 18.05
C GLU A 478 -20.61 -15.77 18.29
N ASN A 479 -20.37 -14.47 18.16
CA ASN A 479 -21.34 -13.40 18.45
C ASN A 479 -22.40 -13.18 17.36
N ARG A 480 -22.43 -14.02 16.30
CA ARG A 480 -23.39 -13.92 15.17
C ARG A 480 -23.42 -12.53 14.50
N ARG A 481 -22.31 -11.79 14.50
CA ARG A 481 -22.13 -10.51 13.79
C ARG A 481 -22.50 -10.66 12.31
N VAL A 482 -23.08 -9.62 11.72
CA VAL A 482 -23.32 -9.56 10.27
C VAL A 482 -22.05 -9.05 9.58
N LEU A 483 -21.64 -9.72 8.51
CA LEU A 483 -20.54 -9.29 7.64
C LEU A 483 -21.09 -8.76 6.32
N TYR A 484 -21.00 -7.45 6.11
CA TYR A 484 -21.40 -6.82 4.86
C TYR A 484 -20.27 -6.96 3.84
N THR A 485 -20.49 -7.71 2.76
CA THR A 485 -19.46 -7.95 1.73
C THR A 485 -19.81 -7.22 0.44
N HIS A 486 -18.87 -6.43 -0.06
CA HIS A 486 -18.99 -5.69 -1.32
C HIS A 486 -17.84 -6.04 -2.25
N PHE A 487 -18.15 -6.20 -3.53
CA PHE A 487 -17.18 -6.23 -4.61
C PHE A 487 -16.89 -4.79 -5.02
N THR A 488 -15.63 -4.38 -5.02
CA THR A 488 -15.27 -2.97 -5.22
C THR A 488 -14.18 -2.79 -6.27
N SER A 489 -14.29 -1.69 -7.00
CA SER A 489 -13.17 -1.00 -7.60
C SER A 489 -13.15 0.39 -6.97
N VAL A 490 -12.29 0.62 -5.99
CA VAL A 490 -12.27 1.89 -5.23
C VAL A 490 -11.88 3.12 -6.06
N VAL A 491 -11.45 2.94 -7.31
CA VAL A 491 -11.24 4.03 -8.27
C VAL A 491 -12.54 4.46 -8.97
N ASP A 492 -13.57 3.60 -9.05
CA ASP A 492 -14.91 4.01 -9.50
C ASP A 492 -15.60 4.80 -8.39
N THR A 493 -15.53 6.13 -8.48
CA THR A 493 -16.17 7.07 -7.56
C THR A 493 -17.68 6.87 -7.46
N LYS A 494 -18.39 6.62 -8.58
CA LYS A 494 -19.86 6.51 -8.58
C LYS A 494 -20.34 5.20 -7.96
N ALA A 495 -19.63 4.09 -8.15
CA ALA A 495 -19.91 2.86 -7.42
C ALA A 495 -19.50 2.96 -5.95
N THR A 496 -18.30 3.51 -5.67
CA THR A 496 -17.76 3.56 -4.31
C THR A 496 -18.57 4.48 -3.39
N GLN A 497 -19.00 5.66 -3.84
CA GLN A 497 -19.87 6.54 -3.05
C GLN A 497 -21.22 5.90 -2.70
N ARG A 498 -21.84 5.15 -3.64
CA ARG A 498 -23.05 4.37 -3.36
C ARG A 498 -22.81 3.29 -2.30
N ILE A 499 -21.67 2.61 -2.36
CA ILE A 499 -21.29 1.59 -1.37
C ILE A 499 -20.99 2.24 0.00
N ILE A 500 -20.33 3.39 0.05
CA ILE A 500 -20.10 4.15 1.29
C ILE A 500 -21.44 4.57 1.92
N GLY A 501 -22.42 5.02 1.12
CA GLY A 501 -23.78 5.31 1.58
C GLY A 501 -24.46 4.09 2.20
N ASN A 502 -24.41 2.94 1.53
CA ASN A 502 -24.95 1.68 2.07
C ASN A 502 -24.25 1.26 3.38
N VAL A 503 -22.93 1.44 3.47
CA VAL A 503 -22.13 1.15 4.67
C VAL A 503 -22.53 2.08 5.83
N ARG A 504 -22.71 3.37 5.58
CA ARG A 504 -23.22 4.35 6.56
C ARG A 504 -24.58 3.93 7.10
N ASP A 505 -25.49 3.56 6.23
CA ASP A 505 -26.86 3.18 6.64
C ASP A 505 -26.87 1.85 7.40
N SER A 506 -25.98 0.90 7.06
CA SER A 506 -25.77 -0.36 7.79
C SER A 506 -25.16 -0.14 9.18
N ILE A 507 -24.11 0.69 9.30
CA ILE A 507 -23.45 1.02 10.57
C ILE A 507 -24.43 1.76 11.48
N PHE A 508 -25.19 2.72 10.95
CA PHE A 508 -26.19 3.47 11.72
C PHE A 508 -27.31 2.57 12.27
N ARG A 509 -27.79 1.60 11.49
CA ARG A 509 -28.76 0.60 11.98
C ARG A 509 -28.19 -0.24 13.13
N GLY A 510 -26.92 -0.65 13.03
CA GLY A 510 -26.23 -1.38 14.09
C GLY A 510 -26.04 -0.55 15.36
N TYR A 511 -25.62 0.71 15.22
CA TYR A 511 -25.50 1.66 16.31
C TYR A 511 -26.84 1.96 17.00
N LEU A 512 -27.94 2.11 16.24
CA LEU A 512 -29.27 2.27 16.84
C LEU A 512 -29.71 1.04 17.61
N GLN A 513 -29.40 -0.17 17.14
CA GLN A 513 -29.73 -1.41 17.85
C GLN A 513 -28.97 -1.52 19.18
N SER A 514 -27.69 -1.17 19.22
CA SER A 514 -26.92 -1.17 20.48
C SER A 514 -27.31 -0.02 21.42
N ALA A 515 -27.61 1.17 20.87
CA ALA A 515 -28.00 2.35 21.66
C ALA A 515 -29.45 2.31 22.18
N ALA A 516 -30.33 1.49 21.60
CA ALA A 516 -31.71 1.29 22.06
C ALA A 516 -31.90 0.07 22.98
N LEU A 517 -30.82 -0.69 23.24
CA LEU A 517 -30.78 -1.80 24.21
C LEU A 517 -30.09 -1.40 25.53
N VAL A 518 -29.87 -0.09 25.73
CA VAL A 518 -29.35 0.55 26.95
C VAL A 518 -30.34 1.64 27.39
#